data_AF-A0A847SJB9-F1
#
_entry.id   AF-A0A847SJB9-F1
#
_cell.length_a   1.000
_cell.length_b   1.000
_cell.length_c   1.000
_cell.angle_alpha   90.00
_cell.angle_beta   90.00
_cell.angle_gamma   90.00
#
_symmetry.space_group_name_H-M   'P 1'
#
loop_
_entity.id
_entity.type
_entity.pdbx_description
1 polymer ?
#
loop_
_entity_poly.entity_id
_entity_poly.type
_entity_poly.pdbx_seq_one_letter_code
_entity_poly.pdbx_strand_id
1 'polypeptide(L)'
;MKKTLLLLWLSCSLFFASYAQETKTKVGKNAYLKVNPTTLINELDIYLEQELSDKFSLEVGISGIYTDYPDYVLAKKVDFGQKKPDISTEQFVDGRGLGFRIGMRWYLVSPDMDMAPVRAAGTYFEPILFYKKVFYPNQDNTVSNVTYTDSGDKSVVGLQLLIGRQFKKDRFLLDPFIGIGIRSKIYNYNTYHFDANNNVSLNNGKLVSILPSLQVGIKMGLKLW
;
A
#
# COMPACT_ATOMS: atom_id res chain seq x y z
N MET A 1 -8.33 -34.31 16.89
CA MET A 1 -8.47 -34.29 15.41
C MET A 1 -9.92 -34.35 14.92
N LYS A 2 -10.83 -35.13 15.53
CA LYS A 2 -12.25 -35.18 15.07
C LYS A 2 -13.02 -33.85 15.26
N LYS A 3 -12.78 -33.14 16.38
CA LYS A 3 -13.44 -31.85 16.68
C LYS A 3 -13.02 -30.71 15.75
N THR A 4 -11.75 -30.68 15.35
CA THR A 4 -11.21 -29.67 14.41
C THR A 4 -11.71 -29.89 12.99
N LEU A 5 -11.87 -31.14 12.56
CA LEU A 5 -12.46 -31.48 11.26
C LEU A 5 -13.93 -31.03 11.18
N LEU A 6 -14.68 -31.22 12.27
CA LEU A 6 -16.09 -30.84 12.35
C LEU A 6 -16.27 -29.31 12.33
N LEU A 7 -15.41 -28.57 13.03
CA LEU A 7 -15.38 -27.11 12.97
C LEU A 7 -15.03 -26.59 11.57
N LEU A 8 -14.05 -27.20 10.91
CA LEU A 8 -13.66 -26.83 9.55
C LEU A 8 -14.80 -27.10 8.56
N TRP A 9 -15.48 -28.24 8.71
CA TRP A 9 -16.61 -28.60 7.87
C TRP A 9 -17.82 -27.69 8.07
N LEU A 10 -18.12 -27.31 9.32
CA LEU A 10 -19.13 -26.31 9.66
C LEU A 10 -18.79 -24.92 9.11
N SER A 11 -17.51 -24.51 9.17
CA SER A 11 -17.09 -23.22 8.60
C SER A 11 -17.22 -23.18 7.08
N CYS A 12 -16.89 -24.30 6.40
CA CYS A 12 -17.07 -24.42 4.96
C CYS A 12 -18.56 -24.45 4.57
N SER A 13 -19.39 -25.22 5.29
CA SER A 13 -20.82 -25.31 4.97
C SER A 13 -21.57 -24.00 5.22
N LEU A 14 -21.16 -23.22 6.23
CA LEU A 14 -21.66 -21.85 6.44
C LEU A 14 -21.27 -20.91 5.29
N PHE A 15 -20.04 -21.02 4.79
CA PHE A 15 -19.59 -20.29 3.60
C PHE A 15 -20.41 -20.66 2.36
N PHE A 16 -20.63 -21.95 2.11
CA PHE A 16 -21.43 -22.43 0.98
C PHE A 16 -22.91 -22.07 1.11
N ALA A 17 -23.48 -22.11 2.31
CA ALA A 17 -24.86 -21.69 2.56
C ALA A 17 -25.05 -20.18 2.36
N SER A 18 -24.08 -19.37 2.80
CA SER A 18 -24.05 -17.93 2.55
C SER A 18 -23.99 -17.63 1.04
N TYR A 19 -23.18 -18.39 0.29
CA TYR A 19 -23.09 -18.25 -1.17
C TYR A 19 -24.37 -18.70 -1.88
N ALA A 20 -25.01 -19.78 -1.41
CA ALA A 20 -26.25 -20.29 -1.99
C ALA A 20 -27.47 -19.41 -1.70
N GLN A 21 -27.44 -18.60 -0.63
CA GLN A 21 -28.50 -17.64 -0.30
C GLN A 21 -28.44 -16.36 -1.14
N GLU A 22 -27.38 -16.11 -1.92
CA GLU A 22 -27.37 -15.08 -2.98
C GLU A 22 -28.27 -15.53 -4.14
N THR A 23 -29.59 -15.50 -3.89
CA THR A 23 -30.61 -15.81 -4.89
C THR A 23 -30.96 -14.50 -5.60
N LYS A 24 -30.59 -14.41 -6.88
CA LYS A 24 -30.89 -13.34 -7.84
C LYS A 24 -30.22 -11.98 -7.60
N THR A 25 -28.97 -11.83 -8.01
CA THR A 25 -28.51 -10.55 -8.60
C THR A 25 -27.56 -10.83 -9.75
N LYS A 26 -27.73 -10.07 -10.83
CA LYS A 26 -26.84 -10.11 -11.99
C LYS A 26 -25.42 -9.90 -11.44
N VAL A 27 -24.50 -10.84 -11.67
CA VAL A 27 -23.07 -10.59 -11.51
C VAL A 27 -22.71 -9.49 -12.52
N GLY A 28 -22.96 -8.24 -12.14
CA GLY A 28 -22.55 -7.07 -12.88
C GLY A 28 -21.05 -7.02 -12.73
N LYS A 29 -20.34 -7.53 -13.73
CA LYS A 29 -18.87 -7.53 -13.78
C LYS A 29 -18.34 -6.11 -13.96
N ASN A 30 -18.75 -5.14 -13.17
CA ASN A 30 -18.27 -3.77 -13.33
C ASN A 30 -16.80 -3.71 -12.92
N ALA A 31 -15.99 -3.13 -13.77
CA ALA A 31 -14.61 -2.80 -13.45
C ALA A 31 -14.44 -1.28 -13.39
N TYR A 32 -13.66 -0.82 -12.41
CA TYR A 32 -13.34 0.59 -12.25
C TYR A 32 -11.84 0.76 -12.23
N LEU A 33 -11.36 1.69 -13.05
CA LEU A 33 -10.00 2.17 -12.95
C LEU A 33 -10.01 3.36 -12.00
N LYS A 34 -9.16 3.34 -10.98
CA LYS A 34 -9.03 4.44 -10.02
C LYS A 34 -7.60 4.93 -9.93
N VAL A 35 -7.47 6.17 -9.51
CA VAL A 35 -6.21 6.81 -9.16
C VAL A 35 -6.36 7.46 -7.80
N ASN A 36 -5.27 7.52 -7.03
CA ASN A 36 -5.26 8.24 -5.77
C ASN A 36 -4.47 9.55 -5.91
N PRO A 37 -5.11 10.69 -6.21
CA PRO A 37 -4.43 11.96 -6.30
C PRO A 37 -3.73 12.39 -5.01
N THR A 38 -4.18 11.91 -3.83
CA THR A 38 -3.56 12.33 -2.56
C THR A 38 -2.16 11.76 -2.35
N THR A 39 -1.76 10.77 -3.15
CA THR A 39 -0.41 10.19 -3.10
C THR A 39 0.55 10.77 -4.14
N LEU A 40 0.08 11.66 -5.04
CA LEU A 40 0.88 12.40 -6.04
C LEU A 40 1.93 13.35 -5.46
N ILE A 41 2.19 13.31 -4.16
CA ILE A 41 3.35 13.97 -3.56
C ILE A 41 4.61 13.12 -3.78
N ASN A 42 4.47 11.80 -3.80
CA ASN A 42 5.59 10.87 -3.86
C ASN A 42 5.40 9.66 -4.78
N GLU A 43 4.15 9.27 -5.04
CA GLU A 43 3.84 8.08 -5.82
C GLU A 43 2.58 8.26 -6.67
N LEU A 44 2.58 7.65 -7.86
CA LEU A 44 1.40 7.52 -8.69
C LEU A 44 0.78 6.15 -8.44
N ASP A 45 -0.36 6.12 -7.76
CA ASP A 45 -1.11 4.88 -7.54
C ASP A 45 -2.24 4.73 -8.57
N ILE A 46 -2.27 3.58 -9.23
CA ILE A 46 -3.33 3.17 -10.15
C ILE A 46 -3.95 1.88 -9.60
N TYR A 47 -5.28 1.84 -9.52
CA TYR A 47 -6.04 0.73 -8.97
C TYR A 47 -7.05 0.22 -9.98
N LEU A 48 -7.22 -1.09 -10.06
CA LEU A 48 -8.29 -1.76 -10.75
C LEU A 48 -9.20 -2.41 -9.70
N GLU A 49 -10.42 -1.91 -9.57
CA GLU A 49 -11.47 -2.55 -8.79
C GLU A 49 -12.32 -3.43 -9.70
N GLN A 50 -12.55 -4.66 -9.27
CA GLN A 50 -13.50 -5.59 -9.89
C GLN A 50 -14.60 -5.92 -8.86
N GLU A 51 -15.84 -5.57 -9.18
CA GLU A 51 -17.01 -6.03 -8.41
C GLU A 51 -17.21 -7.53 -8.65
N LEU A 52 -17.27 -8.29 -7.55
CA LEU A 52 -17.50 -9.75 -7.56
C LEU A 52 -18.93 -10.08 -7.13
N SER A 53 -19.46 -9.34 -6.16
CA SER A 53 -20.88 -9.34 -5.76
C SER A 53 -21.31 -7.95 -5.32
N ASP A 54 -22.60 -7.76 -5.02
CA ASP A 54 -23.14 -6.46 -4.56
C ASP A 54 -22.56 -6.01 -3.20
N LYS A 55 -21.92 -6.94 -2.48
CA LYS A 55 -21.31 -6.68 -1.16
C LYS A 55 -19.79 -6.82 -1.16
N PHE A 56 -19.20 -7.35 -2.23
CA PHE A 56 -17.78 -7.68 -2.27
C PHE A 56 -17.11 -7.23 -3.57
N SER A 57 -15.99 -6.52 -3.44
CA SER A 57 -15.12 -6.21 -4.58
C SER A 57 -13.65 -6.41 -4.26
N LEU A 58 -12.88 -6.74 -5.29
CA LEU A 58 -11.43 -6.90 -5.21
C LEU A 58 -10.77 -5.67 -5.81
N GLU A 59 -9.81 -5.09 -5.09
CA GLU A 59 -9.00 -3.97 -5.57
C GLU A 59 -7.55 -4.41 -5.72
N VAL A 60 -6.98 -4.25 -6.91
CA VAL A 60 -5.55 -4.50 -7.16
C VAL A 60 -4.92 -3.19 -7.61
N GLY A 61 -3.79 -2.83 -7.01
CA GLY A 61 -3.11 -1.57 -7.28
C GLY A 61 -1.65 -1.76 -7.67
N ILE A 62 -1.19 -0.91 -8.58
CA ILE A 62 0.23 -0.70 -8.85
C ILE A 62 0.60 0.74 -8.48
N SER A 63 1.79 0.92 -7.97
CA SER A 63 2.31 2.22 -7.54
C SER A 63 3.63 2.49 -8.25
N GLY A 64 3.75 3.63 -8.94
CA GLY A 64 5.02 4.15 -9.41
C GLY A 64 5.56 5.19 -8.43
N ILE A 65 6.67 4.89 -7.75
CA ILE A 65 7.31 5.80 -6.80
C ILE A 65 8.39 6.56 -7.56
N TYR A 66 8.33 7.88 -7.55
CA TYR A 66 9.30 8.74 -8.24
C TYR A 66 10.12 9.60 -7.28
N THR A 67 9.74 9.65 -6.00
CA THR A 67 10.55 10.24 -4.94
C THR A 67 10.25 9.59 -3.60
N ASP A 68 11.24 9.52 -2.73
CA ASP A 68 11.10 9.04 -1.36
C ASP A 68 11.22 10.17 -0.32
N TYR A 69 11.01 11.41 -0.78
CA TYR A 69 11.13 12.63 0.03
C TYR A 69 10.35 12.63 1.36
N PRO A 70 9.09 12.14 1.45
CA PRO A 70 8.38 12.10 2.72
C PRO A 70 9.09 11.25 3.78
N ASP A 71 9.78 10.18 3.37
CA ASP A 71 10.51 9.33 4.30
C ASP A 71 11.78 10.01 4.82
N TYR A 72 12.47 10.78 3.95
CA TYR A 72 13.57 11.64 4.37
C TYR A 72 13.14 12.65 5.44
N VAL A 73 11.99 13.32 5.24
CA VAL A 73 11.48 14.29 6.22
C VAL A 73 11.20 13.61 7.55
N LEU A 74 10.58 12.43 7.55
CA LEU A 74 10.29 11.67 8.75
C LEU A 74 11.57 11.17 9.44
N ALA A 75 12.52 10.58 8.71
CA ALA A 75 13.75 10.04 9.26
C ALA A 75 14.70 11.13 9.79
N LYS A 76 14.74 12.31 9.15
CA LYS A 76 15.65 13.39 9.57
C LYS A 76 15.05 14.26 10.66
N LYS A 77 13.78 14.68 10.53
CA LYS A 77 13.15 15.66 11.42
C LYS A 77 12.43 15.04 12.61
N VAL A 78 11.97 13.79 12.51
CA VAL A 78 11.24 13.15 13.61
C VAL A 78 12.12 12.07 14.21
N ASP A 79 12.59 12.32 15.43
CA ASP A 79 13.39 11.34 16.16
C ASP A 79 12.46 10.33 16.84
N PHE A 80 12.29 9.18 16.20
CA PHE A 80 11.56 8.04 16.76
C PHE A 80 12.47 7.10 17.58
N GLY A 81 13.70 7.52 17.92
CA GLY A 81 14.65 6.67 18.64
C GLY A 81 15.16 5.48 17.82
N GLN A 82 15.04 5.53 16.50
CA GLN A 82 15.51 4.49 15.59
C GLN A 82 16.79 4.93 14.89
N LYS A 83 17.74 4.00 14.72
CA LYS A 83 18.97 4.25 13.95
C LYS A 83 18.57 4.76 12.55
N LYS A 84 19.16 5.87 12.13
CA LYS A 84 18.86 6.45 10.81
C LYS A 84 19.59 5.63 9.75
N PRO A 85 18.94 5.31 8.61
CA PRO A 85 19.63 4.68 7.50
C PRO A 85 20.70 5.64 6.98
N ASP A 86 21.85 5.09 6.69
CA ASP A 86 23.03 5.82 6.25
C ASP A 86 22.95 5.99 4.73
N ILE A 87 22.00 6.82 4.29
CA ILE A 87 21.66 7.05 2.88
C ILE A 87 21.65 8.57 2.67
N SER A 88 22.24 9.04 1.57
CA SER A 88 22.41 10.47 1.32
C SER A 88 21.07 11.17 1.00
N THR A 89 21.02 12.50 1.15
CA THR A 89 19.79 13.26 0.88
C THR A 89 19.40 13.22 -0.60
N GLU A 90 20.39 13.23 -1.49
CA GLU A 90 20.19 13.14 -2.94
C GLU A 90 19.59 11.79 -3.33
N GLN A 91 20.09 10.71 -2.70
CA GLN A 91 19.56 9.38 -2.88
C GLN A 91 18.06 9.26 -2.51
N PHE A 92 17.60 9.92 -1.44
CA PHE A 92 16.17 9.93 -1.07
C PHE A 92 15.29 10.70 -2.07
N VAL A 93 15.78 11.82 -2.59
CA VAL A 93 15.01 12.66 -3.53
C VAL A 93 14.82 11.93 -4.86
N ASP A 94 15.88 11.30 -5.35
CA ASP A 94 15.92 10.60 -6.64
C ASP A 94 15.55 9.11 -6.54
N GLY A 95 15.11 8.67 -5.36
CA GLY A 95 14.64 7.31 -5.13
C GLY A 95 13.46 6.95 -6.03
N ARG A 96 13.61 5.90 -6.84
CA ARG A 96 12.56 5.38 -7.73
C ARG A 96 12.12 4.01 -7.28
N GLY A 97 10.86 3.69 -7.47
CA GLY A 97 10.35 2.43 -6.98
C GLY A 97 9.06 1.99 -7.62
N LEU A 98 8.70 0.75 -7.31
CA LEU A 98 7.46 0.13 -7.72
C LEU A 98 6.77 -0.45 -6.50
N GLY A 99 5.45 -0.35 -6.48
CA GLY A 99 4.61 -0.92 -5.45
C GLY A 99 3.49 -1.75 -6.04
N PHE A 100 3.05 -2.71 -5.24
CA PHE A 100 1.90 -3.55 -5.49
C PHE A 100 0.99 -3.53 -4.28
N ARG A 101 -0.32 -3.49 -4.51
CA ARG A 101 -1.35 -3.48 -3.48
C ARG A 101 -2.45 -4.45 -3.86
N ILE A 102 -3.00 -5.12 -2.85
CA ILE A 102 -4.20 -5.92 -2.98
C ILE A 102 -5.12 -5.63 -1.80
N GLY A 103 -6.35 -5.26 -2.11
CA GLY A 103 -7.40 -4.91 -1.18
C GLY A 103 -8.65 -5.75 -1.41
N MET A 104 -9.32 -6.11 -0.33
CA MET A 104 -10.62 -6.77 -0.38
C MET A 104 -11.65 -5.82 0.23
N ARG A 105 -12.64 -5.39 -0.54
CA ARG A 105 -13.66 -4.45 -0.08
C ARG A 105 -14.93 -5.18 0.29
N TRP A 106 -15.38 -4.97 1.52
CA TRP A 106 -16.64 -5.45 2.02
C TRP A 106 -17.58 -4.26 2.24
N TYR A 107 -18.62 -4.14 1.43
CA TYR A 107 -19.66 -3.12 1.58
C TYR A 107 -20.61 -3.49 2.73
N LEU A 108 -20.59 -2.70 3.79
CA LEU A 108 -21.43 -2.86 4.99
C LEU A 108 -22.85 -2.35 4.75
N VAL A 109 -22.99 -1.35 3.89
CA VAL A 109 -24.28 -0.79 3.46
C VAL A 109 -24.33 -0.91 1.94
N SER A 110 -25.20 -1.76 1.42
CA SER A 110 -25.34 -1.97 -0.03
C SER A 110 -26.18 -0.85 -0.67
N PRO A 111 -25.93 -0.52 -1.95
CA PRO A 111 -26.71 0.48 -2.69
C PRO A 111 -28.21 0.15 -2.80
N ASP A 112 -28.56 -1.14 -2.68
CA ASP A 112 -29.93 -1.65 -2.84
C ASP A 112 -30.78 -1.66 -1.54
N MET A 113 -30.33 -0.99 -0.48
CA MET A 113 -31.22 -0.73 0.67
C MET A 113 -32.14 0.45 0.32
N ASP A 114 -33.40 0.13 0.00
CA ASP A 114 -34.57 0.91 -0.46
C ASP A 114 -34.93 2.26 0.24
N MET A 115 -33.99 2.96 0.89
CA MET A 115 -34.29 4.13 1.74
C MET A 115 -33.43 5.38 1.46
N ALA A 116 -32.66 5.46 0.37
CA ALA A 116 -31.93 6.70 0.05
C ALA A 116 -31.97 7.06 -1.45
N PRO A 117 -32.50 8.25 -1.83
CA PRO A 117 -32.52 8.73 -3.22
C PRO A 117 -31.14 9.22 -3.70
N VAL A 118 -30.05 8.78 -3.06
CA VAL A 118 -28.70 9.26 -3.31
C VAL A 118 -27.90 8.14 -3.93
N ARG A 119 -27.30 8.43 -5.08
CA ARG A 119 -26.32 7.63 -5.84
C ARG A 119 -25.01 7.38 -5.03
N ALA A 120 -25.11 6.94 -3.79
CA ALA A 120 -24.01 6.65 -2.88
C ALA A 120 -23.81 5.13 -2.84
N ALA A 121 -22.74 4.66 -3.46
CA ALA A 121 -22.38 3.24 -3.47
C ALA A 121 -21.67 2.86 -2.17
N GLY A 122 -22.42 2.77 -1.07
CA GLY A 122 -22.02 2.04 0.13
C GLY A 122 -20.82 2.53 0.94
N THR A 123 -20.92 2.34 2.27
CA THR A 123 -19.76 2.38 3.17
C THR A 123 -19.12 1.00 3.15
N TYR A 124 -17.80 0.94 3.04
CA TYR A 124 -17.06 -0.31 2.98
C TYR A 124 -15.91 -0.37 4.00
N PHE A 125 -15.55 -1.59 4.34
CA PHE A 125 -14.33 -1.95 5.05
C PHE A 125 -13.37 -2.65 4.11
N GLU A 126 -12.09 -2.29 4.14
CA GLU A 126 -11.09 -2.78 3.18
C GLU A 126 -9.76 -3.09 3.88
N PRO A 127 -9.45 -4.37 4.18
CA PRO A 127 -8.10 -4.80 4.44
C PRO A 127 -7.26 -4.72 3.16
N ILE A 128 -6.11 -4.05 3.23
CA ILE A 128 -5.12 -3.93 2.16
C ILE A 128 -3.79 -4.50 2.62
N LEU A 129 -3.22 -5.37 1.78
CA LEU A 129 -1.82 -5.76 1.83
C LEU A 129 -1.07 -5.00 0.75
N PHE A 130 0.10 -4.46 1.11
CA PHE A 130 0.95 -3.78 0.14
C PHE A 130 2.41 -4.16 0.30
N TYR A 131 3.11 -4.15 -0.83
CA TYR A 131 4.54 -4.30 -0.93
C TYR A 131 5.09 -3.21 -1.84
N LYS A 132 6.19 -2.57 -1.45
CA LYS A 132 6.87 -1.54 -2.22
C LYS A 132 8.36 -1.82 -2.19
N LYS A 133 9.03 -1.61 -3.33
CA LYS A 133 10.48 -1.64 -3.45
C LYS A 133 10.93 -0.29 -4.01
N VAL A 134 11.79 0.39 -3.28
CA VAL A 134 12.44 1.64 -3.67
C VAL A 134 13.91 1.34 -3.87
N PHE A 135 14.44 1.81 -4.98
CA PHE A 135 15.83 1.75 -5.36
C PHE A 135 16.39 3.17 -5.27
N TYR A 136 17.47 3.32 -4.53
CA TYR A 136 18.19 4.59 -4.49
C TYR A 136 19.26 4.59 -5.57
N PRO A 137 19.51 5.74 -6.24
CA PRO A 137 20.56 5.82 -7.23
C PRO A 137 21.92 5.56 -6.58
N ASN A 138 22.79 4.86 -7.32
CA ASN A 138 24.16 4.66 -6.91
C ASN A 138 24.88 6.01 -6.84
N GLN A 139 25.70 6.21 -5.81
CA GLN A 139 26.49 7.43 -5.65
C GLN A 139 27.97 7.07 -5.63
N ASP A 140 28.71 7.64 -6.57
CA ASP A 140 30.16 7.44 -6.64
C ASP A 140 30.87 8.40 -5.69
N ASN A 141 31.62 7.85 -4.77
CA ASN A 141 32.48 8.56 -3.84
C ASN A 141 33.95 8.25 -4.19
N THR A 142 34.68 9.24 -4.69
CA THR A 142 36.10 9.10 -4.97
C THR A 142 36.91 9.35 -3.71
N VAL A 143 37.66 8.35 -3.29
CA VAL A 143 38.51 8.37 -2.09
C VAL A 143 39.91 7.89 -2.46
N SER A 144 40.93 8.70 -2.17
CA SER A 144 42.34 8.35 -2.40
C SER A 144 42.64 7.86 -3.84
N ASN A 145 42.06 8.53 -4.84
CA ASN A 145 42.16 8.18 -6.27
C ASN A 145 41.49 6.85 -6.68
N VAL A 146 40.65 6.27 -5.81
CA VAL A 146 39.83 5.08 -6.09
C VAL A 146 38.36 5.46 -5.96
N THR A 147 37.55 5.10 -6.95
CA THR A 147 36.10 5.35 -6.92
C THR A 147 35.38 4.18 -6.25
N TYR A 148 34.62 4.47 -5.21
CA TYR A 148 33.73 3.53 -4.54
C TYR A 148 32.28 3.90 -4.82
N THR A 149 31.42 2.91 -5.05
CA THR A 149 30.01 3.13 -5.39
C THR A 149 29.14 2.75 -4.19
N ASP A 150 28.50 3.74 -3.58
CA ASP A 150 27.48 3.53 -2.56
C ASP A 150 26.19 3.07 -3.23
N SER A 151 25.52 2.11 -2.60
CA SER A 151 24.24 1.59 -3.08
C SER A 151 23.29 1.32 -1.92
N GLY A 152 22.00 1.48 -2.19
CA GLY A 152 20.97 1.27 -1.19
C GLY A 152 19.64 0.90 -1.81
N ASP A 153 18.88 0.10 -1.07
CA ASP A 153 17.50 -0.18 -1.39
C ASP A 153 16.62 -0.17 -0.15
N LYS A 154 15.31 -0.02 -0.39
CA LYS A 154 14.30 -0.09 0.66
C LYS A 154 13.13 -0.95 0.22
N SER A 155 12.79 -1.93 1.03
CA SER A 155 11.55 -2.69 0.92
C SER A 155 10.57 -2.20 1.99
N VAL A 156 9.32 -1.95 1.60
CA VAL A 156 8.23 -1.62 2.53
C VAL A 156 7.13 -2.64 2.36
N VAL A 157 6.72 -3.29 3.45
CA VAL A 157 5.60 -4.23 3.47
C VAL A 157 4.65 -3.81 4.58
N GLY A 158 3.35 -3.94 4.36
CA GLY A 158 2.40 -3.59 5.40
C GLY A 158 1.00 -4.14 5.19
N LEU A 159 0.24 -4.05 6.28
CA LEU A 159 -1.17 -4.35 6.36
C LEU A 159 -1.90 -3.08 6.81
N GLN A 160 -2.95 -2.72 6.08
CA GLN A 160 -3.79 -1.58 6.35
C GLN A 160 -5.25 -2.02 6.45
N LEU A 161 -5.99 -1.40 7.34
CA LEU A 161 -7.43 -1.54 7.47
C LEU A 161 -8.04 -0.19 7.16
N LEU A 162 -8.80 -0.12 6.07
CA LEU A 162 -9.45 1.10 5.61
C LEU A 162 -10.95 1.01 5.85
N ILE A 163 -11.56 2.17 6.11
CA ILE A 163 -12.98 2.40 6.02
C ILE A 163 -13.15 3.52 5.01
N GLY A 164 -13.95 3.26 3.99
CA GLY A 164 -14.21 4.25 2.94
C GLY A 164 -15.68 4.30 2.59
N ARG A 165 -16.02 5.32 1.80
CA ARG A 165 -17.36 5.47 1.26
C ARG A 165 -17.26 5.80 -0.21
N GLN A 166 -17.91 4.99 -1.03
CA GLN A 166 -17.84 5.16 -2.46
C GLN A 166 -19.09 5.90 -2.96
N PHE A 167 -18.89 6.94 -3.77
CA PHE A 167 -19.94 7.74 -4.40
C PHE A 167 -19.86 7.51 -5.90
N LYS A 168 -20.95 7.08 -6.52
CA LYS A 168 -21.01 6.79 -7.96
C LYS A 168 -21.88 7.82 -8.63
N LYS A 169 -21.35 8.52 -9.64
CA LYS A 169 -22.13 9.40 -10.51
C LYS A 169 -21.87 9.02 -11.95
N ASP A 170 -22.81 8.30 -12.54
CA ASP A 170 -22.77 7.81 -13.91
C ASP A 170 -21.53 6.93 -14.16
N ARG A 171 -20.51 7.42 -14.87
CA ARG A 171 -19.23 6.73 -15.06
C ARG A 171 -18.15 7.14 -14.08
N PHE A 172 -18.37 8.19 -13.29
CA PHE A 172 -17.39 8.73 -12.37
C PHE A 172 -17.59 8.20 -10.96
N LEU A 173 -16.48 8.04 -10.25
CA LEU A 173 -16.42 7.48 -8.91
C LEU A 173 -15.56 8.36 -8.02
N LEU A 174 -16.08 8.71 -6.85
CA LEU A 174 -15.34 9.40 -5.79
C LEU A 174 -15.35 8.52 -4.54
N ASP A 175 -14.19 8.32 -3.95
CA ASP A 175 -14.03 7.31 -2.92
C ASP A 175 -13.07 7.81 -1.82
N PRO A 176 -13.56 8.69 -0.93
CA PRO A 176 -12.85 9.08 0.27
C PRO A 176 -12.71 7.91 1.25
N PHE A 177 -11.52 7.78 1.82
CA PHE A 177 -11.20 6.73 2.78
C PHE A 177 -10.26 7.23 3.89
N ILE A 178 -10.38 6.59 5.04
CA ILE A 178 -9.48 6.70 6.17
C ILE A 178 -9.09 5.31 6.62
N GLY A 179 -7.86 5.13 7.06
CA GLY A 179 -7.45 3.86 7.61
C GLY A 179 -6.19 3.91 8.44
N ILE A 180 -6.01 2.85 9.18
CA ILE A 180 -4.89 2.62 10.08
C ILE A 180 -4.23 1.30 9.73
N GLY A 181 -2.96 1.18 10.02
CA GLY A 181 -2.22 -0.02 9.69
C GLY A 181 -0.86 -0.05 10.33
N ILE A 182 -0.12 -1.10 9.98
CA ILE A 182 1.25 -1.32 10.41
C ILE A 182 2.09 -1.53 9.16
N ARG A 183 3.24 -0.86 9.10
CA ARG A 183 4.19 -1.01 8.00
C ARG A 183 5.57 -1.35 8.56
N SER A 184 6.25 -2.26 7.89
CA SER A 184 7.65 -2.58 8.11
C SER A 184 8.48 -2.02 6.96
N LYS A 185 9.52 -1.27 7.29
CA LYS A 185 10.51 -0.72 6.36
C LYS A 185 11.82 -1.44 6.60
N ILE A 186 12.36 -2.03 5.55
CA ILE A 186 13.62 -2.76 5.54
C ILE A 186 14.56 -2.01 4.62
N TYR A 187 15.57 -1.37 5.20
CA TYR A 187 16.63 -0.70 4.46
C TYR A 187 17.83 -1.63 4.37
N ASN A 188 18.38 -1.77 3.17
CA ASN A 188 19.68 -2.37 2.95
C ASN A 188 20.58 -1.29 2.36
N TYR A 189 21.74 -1.06 2.96
CA TYR A 189 22.69 -0.07 2.48
C TYR A 189 24.10 -0.64 2.55
N ASN A 190 24.88 -0.31 1.53
CA ASN A 190 26.32 -0.51 1.48
C ASN A 190 26.93 0.88 1.31
N THR A 191 27.48 1.40 2.39
CA THR A 191 28.15 2.70 2.41
C THR A 191 29.61 2.55 2.81
N TYR A 192 30.48 3.32 2.15
CA TYR A 192 31.90 3.37 2.46
C TYR A 192 32.20 4.60 3.32
N HIS A 193 32.77 4.38 4.51
CA HIS A 193 33.15 5.44 5.45
C HIS A 193 34.63 5.39 5.80
N PHE A 194 35.17 6.54 6.23
CA PHE A 194 36.45 6.58 6.91
C PHE A 194 36.29 6.23 8.39
N ASP A 195 37.11 5.29 8.87
CA ASP A 195 37.34 5.16 10.31
C ASP A 195 38.35 6.23 10.78
N ALA A 196 38.45 6.48 12.08
CA ALA A 196 39.33 7.50 12.70
C ALA A 196 40.82 7.37 12.31
N ASN A 197 41.21 6.23 11.71
CA ASN A 197 42.56 5.91 11.23
C ASN A 197 42.73 6.02 9.70
N ASN A 198 41.84 6.71 8.97
CA ASN A 198 41.92 6.90 7.50
C ASN A 198 41.83 5.61 6.65
N ASN A 199 41.36 4.50 7.24
CA ASN A 199 41.08 3.26 6.52
C ASN A 199 39.66 3.28 5.95
N VAL A 200 39.49 2.69 4.76
CA VAL A 200 38.18 2.49 4.13
C VAL A 200 37.44 1.37 4.87
N SER A 201 36.32 1.71 5.50
CA SER A 201 35.43 0.78 6.20
C SER A 201 34.15 0.61 5.41
N LEU A 202 33.75 -0.64 5.17
CA LEU A 202 32.47 -0.99 4.56
C LEU A 202 31.41 -1.12 5.66
N ASN A 203 30.43 -0.23 5.65
CA ASN A 203 29.24 -0.34 6.47
C ASN A 203 28.14 -1.07 5.68
N ASN A 204 28.13 -2.40 5.77
CA ASN A 204 27.04 -3.22 5.26
C ASN A 204 25.98 -3.38 6.35
N GLY A 205 24.87 -2.66 6.21
CA GLY A 205 23.85 -2.57 7.24
C GLY A 205 22.46 -2.95 6.73
N LYS A 206 21.76 -3.75 7.54
CA LYS A 206 20.32 -3.96 7.41
C LYS A 206 19.60 -3.28 8.56
N LEU A 207 18.67 -2.38 8.24
CA LEU A 207 17.84 -1.71 9.23
C LEU A 207 16.37 -2.06 9.03
N VAL A 208 15.74 -2.57 10.08
CA VAL A 208 14.31 -2.90 10.08
C VAL A 208 13.59 -1.96 11.04
N SER A 209 12.56 -1.29 10.53
CA SER A 209 11.74 -0.33 11.27
C SER A 209 10.28 -0.72 11.11
N ILE A 210 9.58 -0.95 12.23
CA ILE A 210 8.14 -1.19 12.24
C ILE A 210 7.47 0.07 12.76
N LEU A 211 6.54 0.62 11.99
CA LEU A 211 5.87 1.88 12.27
C LEU A 211 4.36 1.74 12.09
N PRO A 212 3.55 2.41 12.94
CA PRO A 212 2.14 2.60 12.63
C PRO A 212 2.01 3.42 11.34
N SER A 213 0.93 3.20 10.61
CA SER A 213 0.58 3.95 9.40
C SER A 213 -0.83 4.48 9.52
N LEU A 214 -0.99 5.79 9.34
CA LEU A 214 -2.28 6.43 9.10
C LEU A 214 -2.37 6.76 7.62
N GLN A 215 -3.53 6.46 7.01
CA GLN A 215 -3.79 6.77 5.62
C GLN A 215 -5.11 7.52 5.52
N VAL A 216 -5.07 8.69 4.88
CA VAL A 216 -6.25 9.47 4.53
C VAL A 216 -6.10 9.81 3.06
N GLY A 217 -7.15 9.60 2.29
CA GLY A 217 -7.08 9.86 0.86
C GLY A 217 -8.43 9.85 0.19
N ILE A 218 -8.40 10.17 -1.10
CA ILE A 218 -9.57 10.16 -1.95
C ILE A 218 -9.16 9.45 -3.23
N LYS A 219 -9.75 8.29 -3.51
CA LYS A 219 -9.60 7.62 -4.80
C LYS A 219 -10.63 8.22 -5.77
N MET A 220 -10.19 8.55 -6.97
CA MET A 220 -11.06 8.99 -8.07
C MET A 220 -11.04 7.92 -9.15
N GLY A 221 -12.19 7.53 -9.67
CA GLY A 221 -12.28 6.44 -10.62
C GLY A 221 -13.25 6.64 -11.76
N LEU A 222 -13.06 5.83 -12.79
CA LEU A 222 -13.91 5.75 -13.96
C LEU A 222 -14.35 4.31 -14.18
N LYS A 223 -15.65 4.12 -14.45
CA LYS A 223 -16.20 2.83 -14.85
C LYS A 223 -15.71 2.47 -16.25
N LEU A 224 -15.10 1.30 -16.40
CA LEU A 224 -14.57 0.79 -17.66
C LEU A 224 -15.64 0.05 -18.47
N TRP A 225 -16.40 -0.84 -17.82
CA TRP A 225 -17.50 -1.60 -18.41
C TRP A 225 -18.58 -1.89 -17.37
#